data_AF-A0A3D0W6T1-F1
#
_entry.id   AF-A0A3D0W6T1-F1
#
_cell.length_a   1.000
_cell.length_b   1.000
_cell.length_c   1.000
_cell.angle_alpha   90.00
_cell.angle_beta   90.00
_cell.angle_gamma   90.00
#
_symmetry.space_group_name_H-M   'P 1'
#
loop_
_entity.id
_entity.type
_entity.pdbx_description
1 polymer ?
#
loop_
_entity_poly.entity_id
_entity_poly.type
_entity_poly.pdbx_seq_one_letter_code
_entity_poly.pdbx_strand_id
1 'polypeptide(L)'
;MIQKELLKLKKEITSNELNLINIFLKKRDGQSYLLNHSLLIDQSLNKLWKELDFKNSASLIACGGFGRRELFPYSDIDLLILIPKKL
;
A
#
# COMPACT_ATOMS: atom_id res chain seq x y z
N MET A 1 4.86 -16.70 13.60
CA MET A 1 5.03 -16.67 12.13
C MET A 1 4.60 -15.32 11.58
N ILE A 2 3.33 -14.93 11.76
CA ILE A 2 2.74 -13.64 11.32
C ILE A 2 3.54 -12.40 11.78
N GLN A 3 3.97 -12.32 13.04
CA GLN A 3 4.74 -11.16 13.54
C GLN A 3 6.07 -10.94 12.80
N LYS A 4 6.75 -12.02 12.38
CA LYS A 4 8.04 -11.93 11.68
C LYS A 4 7.86 -11.41 10.25
N GLU A 5 6.78 -11.81 9.59
CA GLU A 5 6.39 -11.34 8.26
C GLU A 5 5.98 -9.87 8.29
N LEU A 6 5.16 -9.48 9.27
CA LEU A 6 4.80 -8.07 9.48
C LEU A 6 6.03 -7.20 9.74
N LEU A 7 6.99 -7.67 10.54
CA LEU A 7 8.24 -6.94 10.78
C LEU A 7 9.08 -6.81 9.51
N LYS A 8 9.13 -7.85 8.67
CA LYS A 8 9.83 -7.81 7.39
C LYS A 8 9.18 -6.79 6.44
N LEU A 9 7.85 -6.80 6.34
CA LEU A 9 7.10 -5.89 5.49
C LEU A 9 7.29 -4.43 5.93
N LYS A 10 7.22 -4.15 7.25
CA LYS A 10 7.49 -2.81 7.78
C LYS A 10 8.87 -2.30 7.38
N LYS A 11 9.90 -3.15 7.51
CA LYS A 11 11.27 -2.79 7.10
C LYS A 11 11.36 -2.50 5.59
N GLU A 12 10.71 -3.33 4.78
CA GLU A 12 10.66 -3.17 3.31
C GLU A 12 10.00 -1.85 2.92
N ILE A 13 8.83 -1.53 3.50
CA ILE A 13 8.12 -0.27 3.26
C ILE A 13 9.00 0.92 3.66
N THR A 14 9.50 0.96 4.90
CA THR A 14 10.31 2.09 5.39
C THR A 14 11.57 2.31 4.54
N SER A 15 12.24 1.24 4.11
CA SER A 15 13.41 1.34 3.24
C SER A 15 13.06 1.96 1.87
N ASN A 16 11.94 1.56 1.28
CA ASN A 16 11.50 2.08 -0.02
C ASN A 16 10.98 3.52 0.09
N GLU A 17 10.27 3.88 1.17
CA GLU A 17 9.84 5.25 1.43
C GLU A 17 11.03 6.20 1.53
N LEU A 18 12.10 5.81 2.24
CA LEU A 18 13.33 6.60 2.33
C LEU A 18 13.96 6.83 0.93
N ASN A 19 13.93 5.82 0.06
CA ASN A 19 14.39 5.98 -1.30
C ASN A 19 13.53 6.97 -2.10
N LEU A 20 12.20 6.89 -1.98
CA LEU A 20 11.28 7.84 -2.63
C LEU A 20 11.49 9.26 -2.13
N ILE A 21 11.72 9.45 -0.82
CA ILE A 21 12.04 10.75 -0.23
C ILE A 21 13.35 11.29 -0.84
N ASN A 22 14.40 10.47 -0.94
CA ASN A 22 15.66 10.89 -1.54
C ASN A 22 15.51 11.29 -3.02
N ILE A 23 14.68 10.58 -3.78
CA ILE A 23 14.37 10.94 -5.18
C ILE A 23 13.62 12.27 -5.22
N PHE A 24 12.61 12.45 -4.37
CA PHE A 24 11.85 13.69 -4.29
C PHE A 24 12.72 14.89 -3.91
N LEU A 25 13.61 14.75 -2.91
CA LEU A 25 14.49 15.85 -2.50
C LEU A 25 15.42 16.32 -3.63
N LYS A 26 15.80 15.42 -4.54
CA LYS A 26 16.59 15.73 -5.73
C LYS A 26 15.78 16.33 -6.89
N LYS A 27 14.60 15.76 -7.18
CA LYS A 27 13.81 16.12 -8.39
C LYS A 27 12.71 17.16 -8.14
N ARG A 28 12.25 17.28 -6.89
CA ARG A 28 11.13 18.14 -6.45
C ARG A 28 9.82 17.90 -7.18
N ASP A 29 9.64 16.70 -7.71
CA ASP A 29 8.42 16.28 -8.39
C ASP A 29 7.48 15.58 -7.40
N GLY A 30 6.51 16.34 -6.88
CA GLY A 30 5.52 15.85 -5.94
C GLY A 30 4.54 14.84 -6.56
N GLN A 31 4.17 15.00 -7.83
CA GLN A 31 3.24 14.10 -8.50
C GLN A 31 3.84 12.71 -8.66
N SER A 32 5.09 12.65 -9.13
CA SER A 32 5.83 11.39 -9.19
C SER A 32 6.02 10.78 -7.80
N TYR A 33 6.26 11.58 -6.77
CA TYR A 33 6.37 11.07 -5.40
C TYR A 33 5.08 10.40 -4.93
N LEU A 34 3.93 11.08 -5.04
CA LEU A 34 2.64 10.56 -4.58
C LEU A 34 2.22 9.28 -5.32
N LEU A 35 2.46 9.24 -6.65
CA LEU A 35 2.18 8.06 -7.46
C LEU A 35 3.00 6.86 -7.00
N ASN A 36 4.32 7.03 -6.82
CA ASN A 36 5.20 5.95 -6.41
C ASN A 36 5.00 5.53 -4.95
N HIS A 37 4.67 6.48 -4.08
CA HIS A 37 4.33 6.21 -2.69
C HIS A 37 3.06 5.37 -2.59
N SER A 38 2.01 5.75 -3.33
CA SER A 38 0.78 4.96 -3.42
C SER A 38 1.04 3.57 -3.98
N LEU A 39 1.87 3.44 -5.02
CA LEU A 39 2.25 2.16 -5.61
C LEU A 39 2.99 1.25 -4.63
N LEU A 40 3.90 1.79 -3.81
CA LEU A 40 4.62 1.04 -2.79
C LEU A 40 3.66 0.38 -1.78
N ILE A 41 2.67 1.14 -1.31
CA ILE A 41 1.66 0.63 -0.39
C ILE A 41 0.76 -0.40 -1.07
N ASP A 42 0.32 -0.14 -2.30
CA ASP A 42 -0.49 -1.07 -3.09
C ASP A 42 0.21 -2.42 -3.30
N GLN A 43 1.50 -2.42 -3.64
CA GLN A 43 2.30 -3.65 -3.79
C GLN A 43 2.42 -4.42 -2.47
N SER A 44 2.60 -3.70 -1.36
CA SER A 44 2.69 -4.28 -0.02
C SER A 44 1.37 -4.94 0.40
N LEU A 45 0.23 -4.27 0.17
CA LEU A 45 -1.10 -4.80 0.44
C LEU A 45 -1.42 -5.98 -0.47
N ASN A 46 -1.08 -5.91 -1.76
CA ASN A 46 -1.29 -7.01 -2.71
C ASN A 46 -0.53 -8.28 -2.31
N LYS A 47 0.69 -8.15 -1.78
CA LYS A 47 1.47 -9.27 -1.26
C LYS A 47 0.79 -9.92 -0.05
N LEU A 48 0.39 -9.11 0.93
CA LEU A 48 -0.36 -9.59 2.10
C LEU A 48 -1.68 -10.26 1.70
N TRP A 49 -2.43 -9.65 0.78
CA TRP A 49 -3.71 -10.17 0.31
C TRP A 49 -3.57 -11.54 -0.35
N LYS A 50 -2.50 -11.75 -1.13
CA LYS A 50 -2.17 -13.05 -1.73
C LYS A 50 -1.77 -14.09 -0.68
N GLU A 51 -1.00 -13.71 0.33
CA GLU A 51 -0.58 -14.61 1.42
C GLU A 51 -1.78 -15.09 2.27
N LEU A 52 -2.85 -14.28 2.38
CA LEU A 52 -4.07 -14.63 3.09
C LEU A 52 -5.03 -15.55 2.29
N ASP A 53 -4.74 -15.79 1.00
CA ASP A 53 -5.48 -16.70 0.12
C ASP A 53 -7.00 -16.48 0.06
N PHE A 54 -7.45 -15.23 0.12
CA PHE A 54 -8.89 -14.90 0.08
C PHE A 54 -9.56 -15.22 -1.27
N LYS A 55 -8.82 -15.44 -2.36
CA LYS A 55 -9.34 -15.77 -3.71
C LYS A 55 -10.59 -14.93 -4.07
N ASN A 56 -11.68 -15.59 -4.46
CA ASN A 56 -12.97 -14.97 -4.82
C ASN A 56 -13.91 -14.81 -3.63
N SER A 57 -13.43 -15.01 -2.39
CA SER A 57 -14.25 -14.88 -1.17
C SER A 57 -14.32 -13.46 -0.64
N ALA A 58 -13.45 -12.56 -1.12
CA ALA A 58 -13.50 -11.15 -0.80
C ALA A 58 -12.76 -10.33 -1.87
N SER A 59 -12.99 -9.01 -1.90
CA SER A 59 -12.22 -8.04 -2.67
C SER A 59 -11.68 -6.96 -1.74
N LEU A 60 -10.40 -6.62 -1.93
CA LEU A 60 -9.76 -5.49 -1.26
C LEU A 60 -9.77 -4.29 -2.20
N ILE A 61 -10.31 -3.17 -1.73
CA ILE A 61 -10.47 -1.96 -2.53
C ILE A 61 -9.81 -0.79 -1.82
N ALA A 62 -8.93 -0.11 -2.54
CA ALA A 62 -8.34 1.15 -2.12
C ALA A 62 -9.37 2.29 -2.22
N CYS A 63 -9.51 3.07 -1.16
CA CYS A 63 -10.43 4.21 -1.11
C CYS A 63 -9.65 5.51 -0.81
N GLY A 64 -10.36 6.64 -0.80
CA GLY A 64 -9.78 7.93 -0.42
C GLY A 64 -8.61 8.37 -1.32
N GLY A 65 -7.64 9.06 -0.72
CA GLY A 65 -6.42 9.49 -1.42
C GLY A 65 -5.56 8.32 -1.90
N PHE A 66 -5.55 7.20 -1.17
CA PHE A 66 -4.85 5.98 -1.60
C PHE A 66 -5.43 5.43 -2.92
N GLY A 67 -6.76 5.30 -3.00
CA GLY A 67 -7.45 4.83 -4.21
C GLY A 67 -7.23 5.73 -5.44
N ARG A 68 -7.04 7.04 -5.24
CA ARG A 68 -6.71 7.98 -6.32
C ARG A 68 -5.21 8.06 -6.66
N ARG A 69 -4.36 7.31 -5.95
CA ARG A 69 -2.89 7.37 -6.06
C ARG A 69 -2.29 8.71 -5.65
N GLU A 70 -2.90 9.34 -4.66
CA GLU A 70 -2.52 10.65 -4.10
C GLU A 70 -2.12 10.51 -2.62
N LEU A 71 -1.55 9.37 -2.22
CA LEU A 71 -1.23 9.11 -0.82
C LEU A 71 -0.04 9.96 -0.36
N PHE A 72 -0.28 10.88 0.58
CA PHE A 72 0.76 11.69 1.19
C PHE A 72 1.56 10.91 2.25
N PRO A 73 2.79 11.35 2.58
CA PRO A 73 3.56 10.77 3.68
C PRO A 73 2.76 10.83 4.98
N TYR A 74 2.85 9.79 5.81
CA TYR A 74 2.17 9.69 7.12
C TYR A 74 0.64 9.77 7.06
N SER A 75 0.03 9.69 5.87
CA SER A 75 -1.42 9.59 5.75
C SER A 75 -1.89 8.19 6.10
N ASP A 76 -3.04 8.11 6.76
CA ASP A 76 -3.77 6.86 6.89
C ASP A 76 -4.23 6.35 5.51
N ILE A 77 -4.50 5.04 5.43
CA ILE A 77 -5.02 4.40 4.23
C ILE A 77 -6.46 3.93 4.47
N ASP A 78 -7.34 4.32 3.56
CA ASP A 78 -8.73 3.88 3.59
C ASP A 78 -8.88 2.61 2.74
N LEU A 79 -9.36 1.53 3.37
CA LEU A 79 -9.60 0.24 2.72
C LEU A 79 -11.05 -0.19 2.89
N LEU A 80 -11.65 -0.66 1.80
CA LEU A 80 -12.93 -1.35 1.79
C LEU A 80 -12.70 -2.83 1.49
N ILE A 81 -13.23 -3.70 2.36
CA ILE A 81 -13.26 -5.14 2.13
C ILE A 81 -14.69 -5.53 1.75
N LEU A 82 -14.89 -5.92 0.50
CA LEU A 82 -16.17 -6.43 0.01
C LEU A 82 -16.21 -7.94 0.11
N ILE A 83 -17.29 -8.48 0.70
CA ILE A 83 -17.52 -9.92 0.82
C ILE A 83 -18.80 -10.24 0.02
N PRO A 84 -18.79 -11.22 -0.88
CA PRO A 84 -19.96 -11.58 -1.65
C PRO A 84 -21.07 -12.07 -0.72
N LYS A 85 -22.29 -11.61 -0.98
CA LYS A 85 -23.47 -12.15 -0.31
C LYS A 85 -23.63 -13.60 -0.75
N LYS A 86 -23.76 -14.53 0.20
CA LYS A 86 -24.23 -15.88 -0.12
C LYS A 86 -25.64 -15.76 -0.71
N LEU A 87 -25.81 -16.20 -1.96
CA LEU A 87 -27.12 -16.42 -2.57
C LEU A 87 -27.75 -17.66 -1.96
#